data_AF-A0A831QQN7-F1
#
_entry.id   AF-A0A831QQN7-F1
#
_cell.length_a   1.000
_cell.length_b   1.000
_cell.length_c   1.000
_cell.angle_alpha   90.00
_cell.angle_beta   90.00
_cell.angle_gamma   90.00
#
_symmetry.space_group_name_H-M   'P 1'
#
loop_
_entity.id
_entity.type
_entity.pdbx_description
1 polymer ?
#
loop_
_entity_poly.entity_id
_entity_poly.type
_entity_poly.pdbx_seq_one_letter_code
_entity_poly.pdbx_strand_id
1 'polypeptide(L)'
;MKTLKELFEHQLKDLYSAESQLVEALPKMVENASDSKLKQAFEDHLEETKNHRERIKEICDELGIKPGGEKCKAMEGLIKEAKGFIDEADSDEVMNAGLIAEAQRVEHYEISGYGTAVRFAKQLGHKDIAQKLQSTLDEEYNADNKLDKLAEGYINKEAIA
;
A
#
# COMPACT_ATOMS: atom_id res chain seq x y z
N MET A 1 5.36 -24.03 4.26
CA MET A 1 6.51 -23.26 4.76
C MET A 1 7.03 -23.91 6.03
N LYS A 2 8.33 -24.19 6.12
CA LYS A 2 9.01 -24.89 7.23
C LYS A 2 10.15 -24.07 7.85
N THR A 3 10.65 -23.05 7.16
CA THR A 3 11.81 -22.25 7.57
C THR A 3 11.52 -20.76 7.46
N LEU A 4 12.29 -19.92 8.17
CA LEU A 4 12.17 -18.47 8.05
C LEU A 4 12.48 -17.99 6.62
N LYS A 5 13.38 -18.67 5.90
CA LYS A 5 13.67 -18.36 4.49
C LYS A 5 12.45 -18.60 3.60
N GLU A 6 11.76 -19.73 3.76
CA GLU A 6 10.52 -20.02 3.01
C GLU A 6 9.40 -19.04 3.37
N LEU A 7 9.30 -18.64 4.65
CA LEU A 7 8.34 -17.64 5.09
C LEU A 7 8.67 -16.26 4.50
N PHE A 8 9.93 -15.84 4.50
CA PHE A 8 10.36 -14.58 3.90
C PHE A 8 10.09 -14.54 2.39
N GLU A 9 10.38 -15.63 1.67
CA GLU A 9 10.01 -15.76 0.25
C GLU A 9 8.51 -15.59 0.02
N HIS A 10 7.68 -16.24 0.86
CA HIS A 10 6.23 -16.07 0.79
C HIS A 10 5.81 -14.62 1.06
N GLN A 11 6.40 -13.94 2.05
CA GLN A 11 6.09 -12.54 2.34
C GLN A 11 6.44 -11.62 1.16
N LEU A 12 7.58 -11.84 0.49
CA LEU A 12 7.96 -11.05 -0.69
C LEU A 12 7.00 -11.26 -1.86
N LYS A 13 6.54 -12.50 -2.10
CA LYS A 13 5.54 -12.80 -3.13
C LYS A 13 4.18 -12.18 -2.83
N ASP A 14 3.75 -12.24 -1.57
CA ASP A 14 2.50 -11.64 -1.11
C ASP A 14 2.53 -10.11 -1.28
N LEU A 15 3.61 -9.44 -0.83
CA LEU A 15 3.81 -8.00 -1.03
C LEU A 15 3.87 -7.64 -2.53
N TYR A 16 4.60 -8.39 -3.35
CA TYR A 16 4.62 -8.14 -4.80
C TYR A 16 3.21 -8.22 -5.42
N SER A 17 2.39 -9.17 -4.97
CA SER A 17 1.00 -9.28 -5.40
C SER A 17 0.13 -8.15 -4.86
N ALA A 18 0.37 -7.66 -3.65
CA ALA A 18 -0.36 -6.53 -3.07
C ALA A 18 -0.11 -5.27 -3.89
N GLU A 19 1.15 -4.90 -4.07
CA GLU A 19 1.61 -3.75 -4.87
C GLU A 19 1.08 -3.80 -6.31
N SER A 20 1.13 -4.98 -6.94
CA SER A 20 0.60 -5.16 -8.29
C SER A 20 -0.90 -4.90 -8.39
N GLN A 21 -1.67 -5.33 -7.38
CA GLN A 21 -3.11 -5.06 -7.32
C GLN A 21 -3.39 -3.59 -7.03
N LEU A 22 -2.57 -2.96 -6.18
CA LEU A 22 -2.74 -1.56 -5.80
C LEU A 22 -2.45 -0.60 -6.97
N VAL A 23 -1.43 -0.88 -7.79
CA VAL A 23 -1.18 -0.16 -9.06
C VAL A 23 -2.40 -0.15 -9.98
N GLU A 24 -3.18 -1.23 -10.02
CA GLU A 24 -4.40 -1.31 -10.82
C GLU A 24 -5.59 -0.60 -10.16
N ALA A 25 -5.61 -0.49 -8.83
CA ALA A 25 -6.73 0.05 -8.06
C ALA A 25 -6.64 1.57 -7.83
N LEU A 26 -5.45 2.12 -7.61
CA LEU A 26 -5.24 3.54 -7.29
C LEU A 26 -5.80 4.52 -8.35
N PRO A 27 -5.76 4.25 -9.67
CA PRO A 27 -6.42 5.12 -10.64
C PRO A 27 -7.90 5.34 -10.34
N LYS A 28 -8.58 4.34 -9.76
CA LYS A 28 -9.99 4.48 -9.38
C LYS A 28 -10.18 5.41 -8.18
N MET A 29 -9.24 5.42 -7.24
CA MET A 29 -9.25 6.36 -6.10
C MET A 29 -9.04 7.81 -6.60
N VAL A 30 -8.09 8.00 -7.53
CA VAL A 30 -7.81 9.29 -8.20
C VAL A 30 -9.04 9.83 -8.96
N GLU A 31 -9.79 8.95 -9.63
CA GLU A 31 -11.01 9.32 -10.35
C GLU A 31 -12.15 9.81 -9.44
N ASN A 32 -12.27 9.25 -8.23
CA ASN A 32 -13.38 9.53 -7.31
C ASN A 32 -13.05 10.59 -6.26
N ALA A 33 -11.77 10.96 -6.10
CA ALA A 33 -11.37 12.09 -5.28
C ALA A 33 -11.72 13.42 -5.99
N SER A 34 -12.58 14.22 -5.37
CA SER A 34 -12.91 15.57 -5.86
C SER A 34 -11.98 16.65 -5.30
N ASP A 35 -11.37 16.40 -4.13
CA ASP A 35 -10.37 17.31 -3.55
C ASP A 35 -9.03 17.20 -4.30
N SER A 36 -8.52 18.35 -4.75
CA SER A 36 -7.30 18.43 -5.55
C SER A 36 -6.04 17.92 -4.84
N LYS A 37 -5.93 18.07 -3.52
CA LYS A 37 -4.75 17.61 -2.77
C LYS A 37 -4.82 16.13 -2.49
N LEU A 38 -6.01 15.61 -2.19
CA LEU A 38 -6.25 14.18 -2.05
C LEU A 38 -5.98 13.45 -3.36
N LYS A 39 -6.45 14.02 -4.47
CA LYS A 39 -6.17 13.50 -5.81
C LYS A 39 -4.66 13.44 -6.09
N GLN A 40 -3.94 14.53 -5.81
CA GLN A 40 -2.48 14.55 -5.96
C GLN A 40 -1.81 13.51 -5.05
N ALA A 41 -2.29 13.33 -3.82
CA ALA A 41 -1.73 12.33 -2.90
C ALA A 41 -1.87 10.91 -3.46
N PHE A 42 -3.00 10.56 -4.08
CA PHE A 42 -3.17 9.26 -4.73
C PHE A 42 -2.37 9.11 -6.03
N GLU A 43 -2.21 10.19 -6.81
CA GLU A 43 -1.35 10.18 -8.00
C GLU A 43 0.14 9.98 -7.63
N ASP A 44 0.60 10.69 -6.59
CA ASP A 44 1.96 10.54 -6.06
C ASP A 44 2.17 9.12 -5.52
N HIS A 45 1.21 8.62 -4.74
CA HIS A 45 1.29 7.27 -4.18
C HIS A 45 1.29 6.20 -5.28
N LEU A 46 0.51 6.36 -6.37
CA LEU A 46 0.57 5.44 -7.52
C LEU A 46 1.97 5.36 -8.14
N GLU A 47 2.71 6.47 -8.23
CA GLU A 47 4.08 6.43 -8.71
C GLU A 47 5.04 5.79 -7.68
N GLU A 48 4.83 6.05 -6.38
CA GLU A 48 5.54 5.36 -5.28
C GLU A 48 5.31 3.83 -5.35
N THR A 49 4.05 3.36 -5.37
CA THR A 49 3.65 1.94 -5.48
C THR A 49 4.26 1.24 -6.71
N LYS A 50 4.34 1.91 -7.87
CA LYS A 50 5.03 1.35 -9.05
C LYS A 50 6.51 1.09 -8.75
N ASN A 51 7.18 2.03 -8.09
CA ASN A 51 8.57 1.88 -7.68
C ASN A 51 8.73 0.79 -6.61
N HIS A 52 7.79 0.68 -5.67
CA HIS A 52 7.79 -0.36 -4.63
C HIS A 52 7.71 -1.76 -5.25
N ARG A 53 6.79 -1.94 -6.20
CA ARG A 53 6.66 -3.19 -6.97
C ARG A 53 7.96 -3.56 -7.68
N GLU A 54 8.60 -2.62 -8.37
CA GLU A 54 9.89 -2.86 -9.04
C GLU A 54 11.00 -3.16 -8.02
N ARG A 55 11.03 -2.49 -6.87
CA ARG A 55 11.99 -2.75 -5.79
C ARG A 55 11.85 -4.17 -5.23
N ILE A 56 10.63 -4.66 -5.03
CA ILE A 56 10.41 -6.06 -4.63
C ILE A 56 10.86 -7.02 -5.74
N LYS A 57 10.58 -6.68 -7.01
CA LYS A 57 11.02 -7.50 -8.14
C LYS A 57 12.55 -7.64 -8.15
N GLU A 58 13.28 -6.54 -7.97
CA GLU A 58 14.75 -6.55 -7.86
C GLU A 58 15.23 -7.41 -6.68
N ILE A 59 14.60 -7.28 -5.51
CA ILE A 59 14.92 -8.11 -4.33
C ILE A 59 14.69 -9.60 -4.64
N CYS A 60 13.59 -9.93 -5.32
CA CYS A 60 13.30 -11.30 -5.72
C CYS A 60 14.35 -11.82 -6.71
N ASP A 61 14.75 -11.02 -7.70
CA ASP A 61 15.78 -11.36 -8.68
C ASP A 61 17.13 -11.62 -7.97
N GLU A 62 17.53 -10.79 -7.00
CA GLU A 62 18.74 -10.97 -6.18
C GLU A 62 18.74 -12.26 -5.34
N LEU A 63 17.56 -12.70 -4.90
CA LEU A 63 17.38 -13.91 -4.09
C LEU A 63 17.12 -15.17 -4.93
N GLY A 64 16.99 -15.03 -6.25
CA GLY A 64 16.60 -16.13 -7.15
C GLY A 64 15.15 -16.59 -6.95
N ILE A 65 14.28 -15.70 -6.48
CA ILE A 65 12.86 -15.93 -6.23
C ILE A 65 12.06 -15.45 -7.45
N LYS A 66 11.05 -16.22 -7.86
CA LYS A 66 10.06 -15.75 -8.82
C LYS A 66 8.96 -14.99 -8.06
N PRO A 67 8.75 -13.68 -8.27
CA PRO A 67 7.85 -12.86 -7.45
C PRO A 67 6.36 -13.16 -7.66
N GLY A 68 5.98 -13.79 -8.78
CA GLY A 68 4.61 -14.17 -9.06
C GLY A 68 4.19 -15.54 -8.51
N GLY A 69 2.91 -15.88 -8.71
CA GLY A 69 2.35 -17.19 -8.38
C GLY A 69 1.56 -17.26 -7.06
N GLU A 70 1.54 -16.16 -6.29
CA GLU A 70 0.68 -15.98 -5.12
C GLU A 70 -0.26 -14.80 -5.39
N LYS A 71 -1.50 -14.87 -4.89
CA LYS A 71 -2.43 -13.73 -4.89
C LYS A 71 -2.63 -13.26 -3.46
N CYS A 72 -2.28 -12.02 -3.19
CA CYS A 72 -2.53 -11.40 -1.89
C CYS A 72 -4.03 -11.20 -1.70
N LYS A 73 -4.64 -12.05 -0.86
CA LYS A 73 -6.07 -12.03 -0.56
C LYS A 73 -6.47 -10.86 0.34
N ALA A 74 -5.57 -10.40 1.18
CA ALA A 74 -5.82 -9.27 2.07
C ALA A 74 -5.97 -7.98 1.27
N MET A 75 -5.01 -7.67 0.40
CA MET A 75 -5.09 -6.51 -0.50
C MET A 75 -6.31 -6.61 -1.44
N GLU A 76 -6.62 -7.80 -1.97
CA GLU A 76 -7.85 -7.98 -2.75
C GLU A 76 -9.11 -7.60 -1.95
N GLY A 77 -9.16 -7.95 -0.66
CA GLY A 77 -10.25 -7.61 0.24
C GLY A 77 -10.36 -6.11 0.45
N LEU A 78 -9.24 -5.45 0.80
CA LEU A 78 -9.18 -4.01 1.03
C LEU A 78 -9.60 -3.21 -0.22
N ILE A 79 -9.14 -3.63 -1.40
CA ILE A 79 -9.55 -3.00 -2.68
C ILE A 79 -11.06 -3.19 -2.93
N LYS A 80 -11.64 -4.33 -2.53
CA LYS A 80 -13.09 -4.56 -2.66
C LYS A 80 -13.87 -3.70 -1.68
N GLU A 81 -13.39 -3.52 -0.45
CA GLU A 81 -13.98 -2.61 0.54
C GLU A 81 -13.98 -1.18 0.01
N ALA A 82 -12.84 -0.70 -0.50
CA ALA A 82 -12.73 0.62 -1.10
C ALA A 82 -13.69 0.83 -2.28
N LYS A 83 -13.83 -0.17 -3.16
CA LYS A 83 -14.80 -0.12 -4.28
C LYS A 83 -16.24 -0.10 -3.78
N GLY A 84 -16.57 -0.92 -2.79
CA GLY A 84 -17.90 -0.91 -2.18
C GLY A 84 -18.24 0.45 -1.57
N PHE A 85 -17.28 1.07 -0.88
CA PHE A 85 -17.45 2.41 -0.34
C PHE A 85 -17.71 3.46 -1.44
N ILE A 86 -16.94 3.43 -2.54
CA ILE A 86 -17.14 4.33 -3.69
C ILE A 86 -18.56 4.19 -4.28
N ASP A 87 -19.11 2.98 -4.29
CA ASP A 87 -20.47 2.75 -4.80
C ASP A 87 -21.56 3.21 -3.81
N GLU A 88 -21.24 3.39 -2.52
CA GLU A 88 -22.17 3.78 -1.45
C GLU A 88 -22.19 5.28 -1.12
N ALA A 89 -21.10 6.00 -1.38
CA ALA A 89 -20.98 7.41 -1.00
C ALA A 89 -21.74 8.36 -1.96
N ASP A 90 -22.66 9.14 -1.40
CA ASP A 90 -23.59 10.00 -2.18
C ASP A 90 -23.17 11.50 -2.26
N SER A 91 -22.10 11.92 -1.56
CA SER A 91 -21.58 13.30 -1.62
C SER A 91 -20.07 13.34 -1.78
N ASP A 92 -19.57 14.41 -2.41
CA ASP A 92 -18.14 14.62 -2.65
C ASP A 92 -17.34 14.71 -1.34
N GLU A 93 -17.90 15.33 -0.30
CA GLU A 93 -17.24 15.48 1.00
C GLU A 93 -17.11 14.14 1.73
N VAL A 94 -18.20 13.34 1.75
CA VAL A 94 -18.18 12.00 2.32
C VAL A 94 -17.27 11.08 1.50
N MET A 95 -17.30 11.17 0.18
CA MET A 95 -16.42 10.44 -0.73
C MET A 95 -14.95 10.70 -0.40
N ASN A 96 -14.52 11.96 -0.31
CA ASN A 96 -13.13 12.28 0.02
C ASN A 96 -12.71 11.75 1.41
N ALA A 97 -13.55 11.91 2.42
CA ALA A 97 -13.25 11.43 3.77
C ALA A 97 -13.14 9.90 3.84
N GLY A 98 -14.05 9.18 3.17
CA GLY A 98 -13.98 7.72 3.15
C GLY A 98 -12.89 7.17 2.24
N LEU A 99 -12.56 7.82 1.12
CA LEU A 99 -11.40 7.45 0.30
C LEU A 99 -10.10 7.50 1.13
N ILE A 100 -9.94 8.50 2.00
CA ILE A 100 -8.84 8.54 2.97
C ILE A 100 -8.90 7.33 3.90
N ALA A 101 -10.05 7.05 4.52
CA ALA A 101 -10.19 5.94 5.45
C ALA A 101 -9.86 4.58 4.81
N GLU A 102 -10.29 4.34 3.58
CA GLU A 102 -10.00 3.11 2.84
C GLU A 102 -8.51 3.03 2.45
N ALA A 103 -7.91 4.15 2.02
CA ALA A 103 -6.48 4.20 1.72
C ALA A 103 -5.63 3.94 2.97
N GLN A 104 -5.96 4.52 4.12
CA GLN A 104 -5.20 4.26 5.36
C GLN A 104 -5.24 2.78 5.79
N ARG A 105 -6.34 2.05 5.53
CA ARG A 105 -6.35 0.60 5.77
C ARG A 105 -5.37 -0.16 4.87
N VAL A 106 -5.22 0.28 3.62
CA VAL A 106 -4.22 -0.22 2.67
C VAL A 106 -2.82 0.08 3.20
N GLU A 107 -2.52 1.34 3.55
CA GLU A 107 -1.21 1.75 4.09
C GLU A 107 -0.83 0.92 5.33
N HIS A 108 -1.75 0.77 6.29
CA HIS A 108 -1.49 0.01 7.51
C HIS A 108 -1.23 -1.48 7.25
N TYR A 109 -1.87 -2.07 6.23
CA TYR A 109 -1.57 -3.42 5.81
C TYR A 109 -0.15 -3.52 5.24
N GLU A 110 0.27 -2.57 4.40
CA GLU A 110 1.61 -2.54 3.79
C GLU A 110 2.71 -2.24 4.82
N ILE A 111 2.48 -1.28 5.73
CA ILE A 111 3.37 -0.98 6.87
C ILE A 111 3.63 -2.24 7.71
N SER A 112 2.58 -3.03 7.98
CA SER A 112 2.70 -4.29 8.72
C SER A 112 3.51 -5.34 7.93
N GLY A 113 3.23 -5.48 6.64
CA GLY A 113 3.90 -6.42 5.74
C GLY A 113 5.38 -6.09 5.56
N TYR A 114 5.71 -4.87 5.15
CA TYR A 114 7.09 -4.40 4.99
C TYR A 114 7.84 -4.38 6.31
N GLY A 115 7.21 -3.95 7.40
CA GLY A 115 7.77 -4.03 8.74
C GLY A 115 8.23 -5.45 9.11
N THR A 116 7.44 -6.45 8.75
CA THR A 116 7.77 -7.86 8.95
C THR A 116 8.91 -8.29 8.03
N ALA A 117 8.83 -7.96 6.74
CA ALA A 117 9.83 -8.32 5.74
C ALA A 117 11.22 -7.75 6.07
N VAL A 118 11.32 -6.49 6.51
CA VAL A 118 12.57 -5.86 6.97
C VAL A 118 13.21 -6.67 8.10
N ARG A 119 12.42 -7.09 9.09
CA ARG A 119 12.91 -7.84 10.26
C ARG A 119 13.39 -9.24 9.85
N PHE A 120 12.67 -9.90 8.95
CA PHE A 120 13.09 -11.19 8.41
C PHE A 120 14.37 -11.09 7.59
N ALA A 121 14.50 -10.09 6.72
CA ALA A 121 15.71 -9.83 5.96
C ALA A 121 16.94 -9.62 6.89
N LYS A 122 16.77 -8.83 7.96
CA LYS A 122 17.82 -8.65 8.99
C LYS A 122 18.20 -9.96 9.67
N GLN A 123 17.20 -10.76 10.07
CA GLN A 123 17.44 -12.04 10.75
C GLN A 123 18.14 -13.08 9.87
N LEU A 124 17.87 -13.06 8.56
CA LEU A 124 18.50 -13.92 7.56
C LEU A 124 19.88 -13.41 7.10
N GLY A 125 20.33 -12.25 7.60
CA GLY A 125 21.62 -11.65 7.26
C GLY A 125 21.64 -10.84 5.96
N HIS A 126 20.49 -10.59 5.33
CA HIS A 126 20.35 -9.83 4.09
C HIS A 126 20.28 -8.31 4.37
N LYS A 127 21.40 -7.72 4.78
CA LYS A 127 21.46 -6.30 5.20
C LYS A 127 21.02 -5.32 4.10
N ASP A 128 21.49 -5.52 2.87
CA ASP A 128 21.20 -4.61 1.76
C ASP A 128 19.72 -4.71 1.33
N ILE A 129 19.16 -5.92 1.31
CA ILE A 129 17.73 -6.16 1.07
C ILE A 129 16.88 -5.52 2.19
N ALA A 130 17.31 -5.63 3.44
CA ALA A 130 16.62 -5.00 4.55
C ALA A 130 16.60 -3.47 4.42
N GLN A 131 17.64 -2.85 3.86
CA GLN A 131 17.66 -1.41 3.58
C GLN A 131 16.68 -1.04 2.47
N LYS A 132 16.64 -1.81 1.38
CA LYS A 132 15.67 -1.60 0.29
C LYS A 132 14.22 -1.70 0.79
N LEU A 133 13.91 -2.73 1.57
CA LEU A 133 12.58 -2.90 2.18
C LEU A 133 12.26 -1.78 3.19
N GLN A 134 13.27 -1.27 3.90
CA GLN A 134 13.09 -0.15 4.82
C GLN A 134 12.74 1.14 4.05
N SER A 135 13.34 1.37 2.88
CA SER A 135 12.97 2.51 2.04
C SER A 135 11.50 2.48 1.66
N THR A 136 10.96 1.31 1.25
CA THR A 136 9.51 1.21 1.00
C THR A 136 8.72 1.47 2.27
N LEU A 137 9.10 0.84 3.39
CA LEU A 137 8.39 1.02 4.65
C LEU A 137 8.30 2.49 5.07
N ASP A 138 9.39 3.26 4.88
CA ASP A 138 9.43 4.69 5.20
C ASP A 138 8.55 5.50 4.24
N GLU A 139 8.48 5.11 2.96
CA GLU A 139 7.58 5.69 1.95
C GLU A 139 6.10 5.46 2.34
N GLU A 140 5.70 4.24 2.75
CA GLU A 140 4.31 3.97 3.20
C GLU A 140 3.94 4.76 4.46
N TYR A 141 4.86 4.85 5.44
CA TYR A 141 4.61 5.72 6.59
C TYR A 141 4.43 7.18 6.18
N ASN A 142 5.16 7.65 5.16
CA ASN A 142 4.99 9.02 4.68
C ASN A 142 3.65 9.20 3.95
N ALA A 143 3.20 8.22 3.17
CA ALA A 143 1.90 8.23 2.51
C ALA A 143 0.76 8.31 3.54
N ASP A 144 0.76 7.43 4.55
CA ASP A 144 -0.22 7.46 5.65
C ASP A 144 -0.22 8.81 6.40
N ASN A 145 0.97 9.34 6.72
CA ASN A 145 1.09 10.66 7.36
C ASN A 145 0.59 11.82 6.47
N LYS A 146 0.65 11.70 5.13
CA LYS A 146 0.05 12.70 4.22
C LYS A 146 -1.48 12.63 4.31
N LEU A 147 -2.04 11.42 4.34
CA LEU A 147 -3.48 11.19 4.48
C LEU A 147 -4.03 11.72 5.81
N ASP A 148 -3.35 11.45 6.93
CA ASP A 148 -3.72 12.00 8.26
C ASP A 148 -3.84 13.53 8.24
N LYS A 149 -2.85 14.21 7.65
CA LYS A 149 -2.84 15.68 7.58
C LYS A 149 -4.00 16.23 6.76
N LEU A 150 -4.40 15.53 5.70
CA LEU A 150 -5.56 15.92 4.90
C LEU A 150 -6.86 15.70 5.68
N ALA A 151 -6.98 14.54 6.33
CA ALA A 151 -8.12 14.14 7.13
C ALA A 151 -8.39 15.14 8.26
N GLU A 152 -7.41 15.38 9.13
CA GLU A 152 -7.52 16.27 10.29
C GLU A 152 -7.52 17.76 9.91
N GLY A 153 -6.86 18.10 8.80
CA GLY A 153 -6.73 19.45 8.30
C GLY A 153 -8.09 20.05 8.00
N TYR A 154 -8.79 19.47 7.02
CA TYR A 154 -10.06 20.00 6.55
C TYR A 154 -11.04 18.96 6.01
N ILE A 155 -10.59 17.86 5.39
CA ILE A 155 -11.49 16.93 4.69
C ILE A 155 -12.53 16.31 5.63
N ASN A 156 -12.14 15.87 6.83
CA ASN A 156 -13.13 15.31 7.77
C ASN A 156 -14.13 16.36 8.25
N LYS A 157 -13.74 17.65 8.32
CA LYS A 157 -14.63 18.72 8.76
C LYS A 157 -15.68 19.05 7.71
N GLU A 158 -15.31 18.97 6.43
CA GLU A 158 -16.23 19.18 5.31
C GLU A 158 -17.34 18.11 5.29
N ALA A 159 -17.06 16.90 5.80
CA ALA A 159 -18.02 15.81 5.88
C ALA A 159 -18.96 15.83 7.12
N ILE A 160 -18.87 16.81 8.03
CA ILE A 160 -19.68 16.82 9.28
C ILE A 160 -21.15 17.24 9.08
N ALA A 161 -21.44 17.97 8.00
CA ALA A 161 -22.69 18.71 7.76
C ALA A 161 -22.94 19.89 8.71
#